data_AF-A0A1I6V8M9-F1
#
_entry.id   AF-A0A1I6V8M9-F1
#
_cell.length_a   1.000
_cell.length_b   1.000
_cell.length_c   1.000
_cell.angle_alpha   90.00
_cell.angle_beta   90.00
_cell.angle_gamma   90.00
#
_symmetry.space_group_name_H-M   'P 1'
#
loop_
_entity.id
_entity.type
_entity.pdbx_description
1 polymer ?
#
loop_
_entity_poly.entity_id
_entity_poly.type
_entity_poly.pdbx_seq_one_letter_code
_entity_poly.pdbx_strand_id
1 'polypeptide(L)'
;MGVSTVPAAFRLTFTDYHQDPEDSDVLRRAVTVQADRITFDDGRLNLWLEGTHVGEYPLDIIESVCPQGESGSGREPLEELRARYPRMGQPWSSEDDARLLALYQKGERDFGTLGRYFGRKPSAIRSRLAKLGLESLA
;
A
#
# COMPACT_ATOMS: atom_id res chain seq x y z
N MET A 1 -26.81 -7.00 -18.72
CA MET A 1 -25.42 -7.49 -18.78
C MET A 1 -24.52 -6.28 -18.62
N GLY A 2 -24.16 -5.94 -17.38
CA GLY A 2 -23.36 -4.74 -17.10
C GLY A 2 -21.88 -5.06 -17.32
N VAL A 3 -21.28 -4.47 -18.35
CA VAL A 3 -19.82 -4.37 -18.41
C VAL A 3 -19.43 -3.24 -17.47
N SER A 4 -18.94 -3.60 -16.30
CA SER A 4 -18.30 -2.67 -15.37
C SER A 4 -16.91 -2.36 -15.93
N THR A 5 -16.83 -1.56 -16.99
CA THR A 5 -15.57 -0.96 -17.44
C THR A 5 -15.26 0.19 -16.50
N VAL A 6 -14.78 -0.16 -15.32
CA VAL A 6 -14.18 0.82 -14.42
C VAL A 6 -12.94 1.36 -15.14
N PRO A 7 -12.78 2.68 -15.32
CA PRO A 7 -11.56 3.21 -15.91
C PRO A 7 -10.42 2.89 -14.94
N ALA A 8 -9.45 2.10 -15.40
CA ALA A 8 -8.20 1.97 -14.68
C ALA A 8 -7.35 3.21 -14.95
N ALA A 9 -6.66 3.67 -13.93
CA ALA A 9 -5.61 4.66 -14.06
C ALA A 9 -4.29 4.03 -13.63
N PHE A 10 -3.17 4.59 -14.09
CA PHE A 10 -1.86 4.21 -13.61
C PHE A 10 -1.17 5.45 -13.05
N ARG A 11 -0.67 5.33 -11.82
CA ARG A 11 0.18 6.34 -11.21
C ARG A 11 1.62 5.97 -11.48
N LEU A 12 2.28 6.78 -12.30
CA LEU A 12 3.72 6.71 -12.56
C LEU A 12 4.42 7.62 -11.55
N THR A 13 5.42 7.10 -10.85
CA THR A 13 6.34 7.90 -10.04
C THR A 13 7.68 7.90 -10.75
N PHE A 14 8.28 9.08 -10.86
CA PHE A 14 9.55 9.27 -11.52
C PHE A 14 10.70 9.33 -10.52
N THR A 15 11.90 8.99 -10.97
CA THR A 15 13.12 9.06 -10.15
C THR A 15 13.51 10.50 -9.81
N ASP A 16 13.15 11.46 -10.67
CA ASP A 16 13.38 12.90 -10.45
C ASP A 16 12.12 13.73 -10.79
N TYR A 17 12.21 15.04 -10.69
CA TYR A 17 11.17 15.99 -11.08
C TYR A 17 11.13 16.14 -12.61
N HIS A 18 10.02 15.74 -13.23
CA HIS A 18 9.80 15.89 -14.67
C HIS A 18 8.72 16.94 -14.96
N GLN A 19 8.83 17.61 -16.11
CA GLN A 19 7.81 18.55 -16.56
C GLN A 19 6.47 17.85 -16.73
N ASP A 20 5.42 18.48 -16.23
CA ASP A 20 4.08 17.98 -16.41
C ASP A 20 3.65 18.12 -17.87
N PRO A 21 3.07 17.08 -18.48
CA PRO A 21 2.62 17.16 -19.86
C PRO A 21 1.46 18.15 -20.07
N GLU A 22 0.69 18.48 -19.03
CA GLU A 22 -0.40 19.45 -19.12
C GLU A 22 0.02 20.88 -18.74
N ASP A 23 1.13 21.04 -18.01
CA ASP A 23 1.63 22.35 -17.56
C ASP A 23 3.17 22.38 -17.51
N SER A 24 3.77 23.05 -18.50
CA SER A 24 5.23 23.14 -18.64
C SER A 24 5.93 23.92 -17.52
N ASP A 25 5.20 24.73 -16.76
CA ASP A 25 5.72 25.48 -15.60
C ASP A 25 5.69 24.64 -14.31
N VAL A 26 5.12 23.43 -14.35
CA VAL A 26 5.00 22.54 -13.19
C VAL A 26 5.90 21.33 -13.35
N LEU A 27 6.79 21.12 -12.37
CA LEU A 27 7.56 19.89 -12.24
C LEU A 27 6.84 18.92 -11.28
N ARG A 28 6.57 17.70 -11.72
CA ARG A 28 5.97 16.64 -10.90
C ARG A 28 6.88 15.43 -10.82
N ARG A 29 6.95 14.86 -9.62
CA ARG A 29 7.62 13.57 -9.38
C ARG A 29 6.68 12.37 -9.61
N ALA A 30 5.40 12.63 -9.87
CA ALA A 30 4.44 11.58 -10.20
C ALA A 30 3.30 12.14 -11.04
N VAL A 31 2.82 11.34 -11.98
CA VAL A 31 1.67 11.64 -12.84
C VAL A 31 0.68 10.48 -12.77
N THR A 32 -0.61 10.79 -12.84
CA THR A 32 -1.67 9.79 -12.95
C THR A 32 -2.26 9.86 -14.34
N VAL A 33 -2.21 8.76 -15.07
CA VAL A 33 -2.70 8.67 -16.44
C VAL A 33 -3.84 7.66 -16.51
N GLN A 34 -4.94 8.02 -17.16
CA GLN A 34 -6.06 7.10 -17.39
C GLN A 34 -5.69 6.10 -18.49
N ALA A 35 -5.62 4.80 -18.16
CA ALA A 35 -5.29 3.74 -19.10
C ALA A 35 -5.76 2.38 -18.55
N ASP A 36 -6.31 1.52 -19.41
CA ASP A 36 -6.67 0.14 -19.07
C ASP A 36 -5.54 -0.87 -19.32
N ARG A 37 -4.52 -0.49 -20.09
CA ARG A 37 -3.43 -1.38 -20.49
C ARG A 37 -2.08 -0.68 -20.50
N ILE A 38 -1.04 -1.42 -20.09
CA ILE A 38 0.36 -1.03 -20.23
C ILE A 38 1.06 -2.03 -21.16
N THR A 39 1.90 -1.53 -22.06
CA THR A 39 2.87 -2.33 -22.81
C THR A 39 4.27 -1.77 -22.63
N PHE A 40 5.27 -2.64 -22.77
CA PHE A 40 6.68 -2.28 -22.67
C PHE A 40 7.33 -2.57 -24.02
N ASP A 41 7.92 -1.55 -24.64
CA ASP A 41 8.57 -1.68 -25.95
C ASP A 41 9.76 -0.72 -26.04
N ASP A 42 10.88 -1.20 -26.59
CA ASP A 42 12.12 -0.42 -26.80
C ASP A 42 12.59 0.41 -25.58
N GLY A 43 12.50 -0.15 -24.37
CA GLY A 43 12.89 0.57 -23.15
C GLY A 43 11.90 1.67 -22.73
N ARG A 44 10.69 1.68 -23.30
CA ARG A 44 9.61 2.63 -23.01
C ARG A 44 8.38 1.90 -22.47
N LEU A 45 7.70 2.58 -21.56
CA LEU A 45 6.38 2.24 -21.07
C LEU A 45 5.34 2.97 -21.90
N ASN A 46 4.39 2.22 -22.45
CA ASN A 46 3.30 2.74 -23.25
C ASN A 46 1.98 2.45 -22.53
N LEU A 47 1.14 3.47 -22.42
CA LEU A 47 -0.17 3.43 -21.78
C LEU A 47 -1.26 3.50 -22.84
N TRP A 48 -2.28 2.66 -22.68
CA TRP A 48 -3.39 2.54 -23.62
C TRP A 48 -4.73 2.65 -22.90
N LEU A 49 -5.64 3.43 -23.47
CA LEU A 49 -7.04 3.54 -23.05
C LEU A 49 -7.96 3.18 -24.22
N GLU A 50 -8.74 2.11 -24.06
CA GLU A 50 -9.66 1.53 -25.06
C GLU A 50 -8.98 1.31 -26.43
N GLY A 51 -7.70 0.89 -26.40
CA GLY A 51 -6.87 0.69 -27.59
C GLY A 51 -6.25 1.97 -28.17
N THR A 52 -6.51 3.13 -27.58
CA THR A 52 -5.86 4.41 -27.93
C THR A 52 -4.60 4.59 -27.12
N HIS A 53 -3.50 4.95 -27.77
CA HIS A 53 -2.26 5.29 -27.07
C HIS A 53 -2.40 6.64 -26.36
N VAL A 54 -2.27 6.66 -25.03
CA VAL A 54 -2.51 7.84 -24.19
C VAL A 54 -1.26 8.37 -23.49
N GLY A 55 -0.14 7.63 -23.49
CA GLY A 55 1.10 8.13 -22.93
C GLY A 55 2.28 7.19 -23.12
N GLU A 56 3.45 7.77 -23.37
CA GLU A 56 4.72 7.07 -23.51
C GLU A 56 5.74 7.68 -22.55
N TYR A 57 6.45 6.83 -21.80
CA TYR A 57 7.45 7.25 -20.83
C TYR A 57 8.70 6.35 -20.90
N PRO A 58 9.92 6.89 -20.92
CA PRO A 58 11.13 6.09 -20.82
C PRO A 58 11.17 5.29 -19.51
N LEU A 59 11.58 4.02 -19.53
CA LEU A 59 11.63 3.20 -18.31
C LEU A 59 12.72 3.66 -17.34
N ASP A 60 13.78 4.30 -17.83
CA ASP A 60 14.89 4.81 -17.03
C ASP A 60 14.49 5.94 -16.08
N ILE A 61 13.43 6.68 -16.40
CA ILE A 61 12.93 7.77 -15.55
C ILE A 61 11.86 7.29 -14.56
N ILE A 62 11.34 6.08 -14.70
CA ILE A 62 10.22 5.57 -13.90
C ILE A 62 10.75 4.84 -12.67
N GLU A 63 10.50 5.41 -11.49
CA GLU A 63 10.79 4.77 -10.20
C GLU A 63 9.76 3.67 -9.89
N SER A 64 8.47 3.92 -10.13
CA SER A 64 7.41 2.95 -9.87
C SER A 64 6.16 3.20 -10.69
N VAL A 65 5.41 2.11 -10.96
CA VAL A 65 4.12 2.13 -11.67
C VAL A 65 3.10 1.41 -10.82
N CYS A 66 2.04 2.12 -10.44
CA CYS A 66 0.97 1.56 -9.61
C CYS A 66 -0.37 1.64 -10.36
N PRO A 67 -1.02 0.50 -10.68
CA PRO A 67 -2.41 0.53 -11.12
C PRO A 67 -3.29 1.10 -10.01
N GLN A 68 -4.05 2.13 -10.37
CA GLN A 68 -5.13 2.74 -9.63
C GLN A 68 -6.44 2.24 -10.28
N GLY A 69 -6.84 1.02 -9.92
CA GLY A 69 -8.22 0.56 -10.18
C GLY A 69 -9.14 1.12 -9.09
N GLU A 70 -10.42 1.32 -9.42
CA GLU A 70 -11.44 1.74 -8.44
C GLU A 70 -11.35 0.88 -7.16
N SER A 71 -11.06 1.56 -6.04
CA SER A 71 -11.07 1.05 -4.67
C SER A 71 -10.47 -0.33 -4.43
N GLY A 72 -9.15 -0.34 -4.29
CA GLY A 72 -8.44 -1.49 -3.76
C GLY A 72 -7.01 -1.21 -3.32
N SER A 73 -6.67 -0.01 -2.83
CA SER A 73 -5.56 0.07 -1.87
C SER A 73 -5.87 -0.98 -0.82
N GLY A 74 -5.08 -2.07 -0.73
CA GLY A 74 -5.31 -3.32 0.02
C GLY A 74 -5.66 -3.15 1.49
N ARG A 75 -6.76 -2.46 1.74
CA ARG A 75 -7.35 -2.12 3.01
C ARG A 75 -8.60 -2.97 3.02
N GLU A 76 -8.41 -4.20 3.50
CA GLU A 76 -9.51 -5.10 3.83
C GLU A 76 -10.65 -4.29 4.46
N PRO A 77 -11.91 -4.49 4.02
CA PRO A 77 -13.05 -3.79 4.57
C PRO A 77 -13.02 -3.78 6.10
N LEU A 78 -13.34 -2.64 6.70
CA LEU A 78 -13.26 -2.48 8.16
C LEU A 78 -14.09 -3.54 8.91
N GLU A 79 -15.20 -3.99 8.31
CA GLU A 79 -16.05 -5.03 8.86
C GLU A 79 -15.35 -6.39 8.90
N GLU A 80 -14.70 -6.81 7.81
CA GLU A 80 -13.90 -8.03 7.77
C GLU A 80 -12.72 -7.98 8.75
N LEU A 81 -12.10 -6.81 8.86
CA LEU A 81 -11.03 -6.58 9.83
C LEU A 81 -11.51 -6.65 11.27
N ARG A 82 -12.69 -6.10 11.58
CA ARG A 82 -13.29 -6.17 12.91
C ARG A 82 -13.73 -7.60 13.25
N ALA A 83 -14.19 -8.37 12.27
CA ALA A 83 -14.50 -9.78 12.46
C ALA A 83 -13.26 -10.61 12.83
N ARG A 84 -12.10 -10.32 12.21
CA ARG A 84 -10.84 -11.01 12.51
C ARG A 84 -10.11 -10.47 13.75
N TYR A 85 -10.25 -9.17 14.02
CA TYR A 85 -9.54 -8.46 15.08
C TYR A 85 -10.52 -7.63 15.93
N PRO A 86 -11.27 -8.26 16.86
CA PRO A 86 -12.30 -7.59 17.63
C PRO A 86 -11.75 -6.49 18.55
N ARG A 87 -10.47 -6.56 18.93
CA ARG A 87 -9.78 -5.55 19.76
C ARG A 87 -9.03 -4.51 18.92
N MET A 88 -9.27 -4.44 17.60
CA MET A 88 -8.64 -3.46 16.74
C MET A 88 -9.06 -2.03 17.13
N GLY A 89 -8.07 -1.16 17.33
CA GLY A 89 -8.29 0.25 17.72
C GLY A 89 -8.57 0.48 19.20
N GLN A 90 -8.67 -0.58 20.02
CA GLN A 90 -8.82 -0.43 21.46
C GLN A 90 -7.49 -0.02 22.12
N PRO A 91 -7.51 0.74 23.23
CA PRO A 91 -6.30 1.03 23.99
C PRO A 91 -5.65 -0.26 24.52
N TRP A 92 -4.33 -0.28 24.65
CA TRP A 92 -3.61 -1.40 25.29
C TRP A 92 -3.78 -1.28 26.81
N SER A 93 -4.13 -2.39 27.46
CA SER A 93 -4.15 -2.47 28.93
C SER A 93 -2.77 -2.83 29.47
N SER A 94 -2.46 -2.43 30.71
CA SER A 94 -1.21 -2.81 31.36
C SER A 94 -1.04 -4.34 31.48
N GLU A 95 -2.14 -5.07 31.58
CA GLU A 95 -2.15 -6.54 31.58
C GLU A 95 -1.80 -7.12 30.21
N ASP A 96 -2.33 -6.55 29.12
CA ASP A 96 -1.96 -6.95 27.75
C ASP A 96 -0.47 -6.69 27.50
N ASP A 97 0.08 -5.58 28.00
CA ASP A 97 1.50 -5.27 27.87
C ASP A 97 2.39 -6.26 28.61
N ALA A 98 2.04 -6.58 29.86
CA ALA A 98 2.76 -7.57 30.65
C ALA A 98 2.74 -8.95 29.98
N ARG A 99 1.59 -9.34 29.41
CA ARG A 99 1.46 -10.60 28.65
C ARG A 99 2.26 -10.58 27.35
N LEU A 100 2.21 -9.48 26.59
CA LEU A 100 2.97 -9.33 25.35
C LEU A 100 4.47 -9.41 25.62
N LEU A 101 4.95 -8.73 26.66
CA LEU A 101 6.33 -8.78 27.12
C LEU A 101 6.73 -10.22 27.50
N ALA A 102 5.91 -10.91 28.29
CA ALA A 102 6.19 -12.28 28.72
C ALA A 102 6.26 -13.26 27.54
N LEU A 103 5.37 -13.16 26.55
CA LEU A 103 5.39 -13.99 25.34
C LEU A 103 6.63 -13.69 24.49
N TYR A 104 6.96 -12.41 24.31
CA TYR A 104 8.14 -12.01 23.55
C TYR A 104 9.45 -12.46 24.22
N GLN A 105 9.54 -12.37 25.54
CA GLN A 105 10.68 -12.87 26.33
C GLN A 105 10.81 -14.40 26.30
N LYS A 106 9.70 -15.12 26.14
CA LYS A 106 9.70 -16.58 25.92
C LYS A 106 10.16 -16.99 24.51
N GLY A 107 10.43 -16.02 23.62
CA GLY A 107 10.92 -16.26 22.27
C GLY A 107 9.85 -16.20 21.19
N GLU A 108 8.61 -15.81 21.51
CA GLU A 108 7.57 -15.65 20.49
C GLU A 108 7.87 -14.43 19.60
N ARG A 109 8.18 -14.70 18.33
CA ARG A 109 8.51 -13.69 17.31
C ARG A 109 7.51 -13.66 16.16
N ASP A 110 6.52 -14.57 16.13
CA ASP A 110 5.48 -14.52 15.12
C ASP A 110 4.37 -13.52 15.49
N PHE A 111 4.46 -12.32 14.91
CA PHE A 111 3.46 -11.27 15.09
C PHE A 111 2.07 -11.66 14.56
N GLY A 112 1.98 -12.61 13.63
CA GLY A 112 0.72 -13.18 13.16
C GLY A 112 -0.02 -13.91 14.30
N THR A 113 0.69 -14.81 14.97
CA THR A 113 0.20 -15.57 16.11
C THR A 113 -0.11 -14.65 17.31
N LEU A 114 0.80 -13.73 17.66
CA LEU A 114 0.55 -12.74 18.70
C LEU A 114 -0.69 -11.89 18.37
N GLY A 115 -0.82 -11.44 17.12
CA GLY A 115 -1.99 -10.69 16.67
C GLY A 115 -3.29 -11.44 16.91
N ARG A 116 -3.36 -12.72 16.54
CA ARG A 116 -4.54 -13.56 16.80
C ARG A 116 -4.82 -13.71 18.31
N TYR A 117 -3.80 -13.95 19.12
CA TYR A 117 -3.93 -14.09 20.57
C TYR A 117 -4.51 -12.81 21.21
N PHE A 118 -4.03 -11.63 20.79
CA PHE A 118 -4.52 -10.35 21.29
C PHE A 118 -5.78 -9.86 20.56
N GLY A 119 -6.26 -10.55 19.52
CA GLY A 119 -7.34 -10.08 18.66
C GLY A 119 -7.02 -8.73 17.99
N ARG A 120 -5.75 -8.49 17.67
CA ARG A 120 -5.20 -7.25 17.10
C ARG A 120 -4.37 -7.56 15.85
N LYS A 121 -4.20 -6.55 14.98
CA LYS A 121 -3.36 -6.70 13.79
C LYS A 121 -1.89 -6.93 14.16
N PRO A 122 -1.13 -7.71 13.38
CA PRO A 122 0.32 -7.89 13.57
C PRO A 122 1.10 -6.57 13.60
N SER A 123 0.68 -5.59 12.79
CA SER A 123 1.26 -4.24 12.81
C SER A 123 1.07 -3.54 14.17
N ALA A 124 -0.07 -3.73 14.83
CA ALA A 124 -0.32 -3.16 16.15
C ALA A 124 0.56 -3.82 17.23
N ILE A 125 0.89 -5.11 17.07
CA ILE A 125 1.85 -5.80 17.94
C ILE A 125 3.24 -5.17 17.79
N ARG A 126 3.76 -5.06 16.55
CA ARG A 126 5.05 -4.42 16.28
C ARG A 126 5.14 -3.01 16.84
N SER A 127 4.12 -2.18 16.56
CA SER A 127 4.06 -0.81 17.10
C SER A 127 4.03 -0.79 18.62
N ARG A 128 3.42 -1.79 19.28
CA ARG A 128 3.42 -1.86 20.75
C ARG A 128 4.77 -2.29 21.29
N LEU A 129 5.40 -3.30 20.71
CA LEU A 129 6.75 -3.75 21.07
C LEU A 129 7.77 -2.61 20.92
N ALA A 130 7.67 -1.81 19.85
CA ALA A 130 8.49 -0.62 19.67
C ALA A 130 8.27 0.41 20.79
N LYS A 131 7.02 0.67 21.19
CA LYS A 131 6.71 1.55 22.34
C LYS A 131 7.20 1.01 23.68
N LEU A 132 7.35 -0.30 23.82
CA LEU A 132 7.91 -0.96 24.99
C LEU A 132 9.45 -1.05 24.93
N GLY A 133 10.08 -0.55 23.87
CA GLY A 133 11.53 -0.56 23.68
C GLY A 133 12.12 -1.91 23.28
N LEU A 134 11.30 -2.84 22.82
CA LEU A 134 11.70 -4.22 22.49
C LEU A 134 12.06 -4.42 21.01
N GLU A 135 11.64 -3.49 20.15
CA GLU A 135 11.96 -3.47 18.72
C GLU A 135 12.15 -2.04 18.20
N SER A 136 12.91 -1.89 17.12
CA SER A 136 12.97 -0.64 16.38
C SER A 136 11.93 -0.66 15.25
N LEU A 137 11.22 0.45 15.06
CA LEU A 137 10.35 0.62 13.90
C LEU A 137 11.25 0.94 12.69
N ALA A 138 11.81 -0.09 12.07
CA ALA A 138 12.56 0.03 10.81
C ALA A 138 11.60 0.06 9.61
#